data_AF-A0A8W4FHD3-F1
#
_entry.id   AF-A0A8W4FHD3-F1
#
_cell.length_a   1.000
_cell.length_b   1.000
_cell.length_c   1.000
_cell.angle_alpha   90.00
_cell.angle_beta   90.00
_cell.angle_gamma   90.00
#
_symmetry.space_group_name_H-M   'P 1'
#
loop_
_entity.id
_entity.type
_entity.pdbx_description
1 polymer ?
#
loop_
_entity_poly.entity_id
_entity_poly.type
_entity_poly.pdbx_seq_one_letter_code
_entity_poly.pdbx_strand_id
1 'polypeptide(L)' 'SVNQCLEFKVVRQLQLEAGLNLKGFSQAAAALKHFCLQNAQHDLLLTGKLCSFSVVTFSKPLFMNNDYSKAS' A
#
# COMPACT_ATOMS: atom_id res chain seq x y z
N SER A 1 -12.85 -21.83 -38.04
CA SER A 1 -13.28 -20.43 -37.79
C SER A 1 -12.45 -19.86 -36.63
N VAL A 2 -12.03 -18.60 -36.70
CA VAL A 2 -11.23 -17.94 -35.64
C VAL A 2 -11.96 -17.91 -34.29
N ASN A 3 -13.29 -17.77 -34.33
CA ASN A 3 -14.14 -17.74 -33.13
C ASN A 3 -14.04 -19.02 -32.30
N GLN A 4 -13.97 -20.18 -32.96
CA GLN A 4 -13.83 -21.47 -32.31
C GLN A 4 -12.48 -21.61 -31.59
N CYS A 5 -11.40 -21.06 -32.17
CA CYS A 5 -10.08 -21.04 -31.53
C CYS A 5 -10.04 -20.12 -30.30
N LEU A 6 -10.74 -18.98 -30.35
CA LEU A 6 -10.87 -18.07 -29.22
C LEU A 6 -11.64 -18.72 -28.06
N GLU A 7 -12.75 -19.40 -28.35
CA GLU A 7 -13.52 -20.14 -27.35
C GLU A 7 -12.66 -21.21 -26.65
N PHE A 8 -11.89 -21.99 -27.41
CA PHE A 8 -10.96 -22.96 -26.83
C PHE A 8 -9.90 -22.30 -25.93
N LYS A 9 -9.37 -21.14 -26.31
CA LYS A 9 -8.40 -20.39 -25.48
C LYS A 9 -9.04 -19.90 -24.19
N VAL A 10 -10.25 -19.35 -24.26
CA VAL A 10 -10.99 -18.86 -23.08
C VAL A 10 -11.31 -20.00 -22.13
N VAL A 11 -11.83 -21.13 -22.64
CA VAL A 11 -12.15 -22.30 -21.80
C VAL A 11 -10.91 -22.82 -21.07
N ARG A 12 -9.78 -22.93 -21.77
CA ARG A 12 -8.52 -23.36 -21.12
C ARG A 12 -8.04 -22.37 -20.07
N GLN A 13 -8.15 -21.07 -20.33
CA GLN A 13 -7.76 -20.04 -19.36
C GLN A 13 -8.61 -20.11 -18.09
N LEU A 14 -9.93 -20.26 -18.23
CA LEU A 14 -10.85 -20.37 -17.09
C LEU A 14 -10.58 -21.63 -16.26
N GLN A 15 -10.25 -22.75 -16.90
CA GLN A 15 -9.88 -23.98 -16.19
C GLN A 15 -8.61 -23.81 -15.36
N LEU A 16 -7.61 -23.07 -15.87
CA LEU A 16 -6.39 -22.76 -15.14
C LEU A 16 -6.69 -21.84 -13.94
N GLU A 17 -7.48 -20.79 -14.13
CA GLU A 17 -7.84 -19.84 -13.06
C GLU A 17 -8.71 -20.48 -11.97
N ALA A 18 -9.62 -21.38 -12.34
CA ALA A 18 -10.44 -22.14 -11.40
C ALA A 18 -9.62 -23.15 -10.56
N GLY A 19 -8.47 -23.58 -11.07
CA GLY A 19 -7.54 -24.47 -10.36
C GLY A 19 -6.60 -23.76 -9.38
N LEU A 20 -6.66 -22.42 -9.27
CA LEU A 20 -5.80 -21.66 -8.37
C LEU A 20 -6.19 -21.85 -6.91
N ASN A 21 -5.20 -22.08 -6.05
CA ASN A 21 -5.41 -22.11 -4.61
C ASN A 21 -5.50 -20.68 -4.07
N LEU A 22 -6.72 -20.16 -3.98
CA LEU A 22 -6.98 -18.82 -3.45
C LEU A 22 -6.70 -18.79 -1.94
N LYS A 23 -5.82 -17.88 -1.51
CA LYS A 23 -5.70 -17.54 -0.09
C LYS A 23 -6.95 -16.79 0.35
N GLY A 24 -7.50 -17.14 1.51
CA GLY A 24 -8.67 -16.45 2.05
C GLY A 24 -8.41 -14.96 2.21
N PHE A 25 -9.41 -14.12 1.94
CA PHE A 25 -9.28 -12.67 2.01
C PHE A 25 -8.77 -12.20 3.38
N SER A 26 -9.27 -12.80 4.46
CA SER A 26 -8.81 -12.52 5.82
C SER A 26 -7.33 -12.83 6.02
N GLN A 27 -6.84 -13.95 5.49
CA GLN A 27 -5.44 -14.34 5.57
C GLN A 27 -4.55 -13.41 4.75
N ALA A 28 -4.96 -13.07 3.54
CA ALA A 28 -4.25 -12.12 2.69
C ALA A 28 -4.19 -10.72 3.34
N ALA A 29 -5.30 -10.24 3.90
CA ALA A 29 -5.36 -8.97 4.61
C ALA A 29 -4.50 -8.96 5.88
N ALA A 30 -4.49 -10.05 6.65
CA ALA A 30 -3.63 -10.19 7.82
C ALA A 30 -2.15 -10.17 7.45
N ALA A 31 -1.76 -10.89 6.38
CA ALA A 31 -0.38 -10.88 5.88
C ALA A 31 0.04 -9.50 5.39
N LEU A 32 -0.83 -8.79 4.66
CA LEU A 32 -0.58 -7.43 4.20
C LEU A 32 -0.42 -6.47 5.39
N LYS A 33 -1.31 -6.53 6.39
CA LYS A 33 -1.20 -5.73 7.61
C LYS A 33 0.13 -5.98 8.32
N HIS A 34 0.51 -7.24 8.48
CA HIS A 34 1.76 -7.61 9.13
C HIS A 34 2.97 -7.05 8.40
N PHE A 35 3.00 -7.20 7.07
CA PHE A 35 4.05 -6.62 6.23
C PHE A 35 4.16 -5.10 6.42
N CYS A 36 3.04 -4.37 6.41
CA CYS A 36 3.05 -2.93 6.61
C CYS A 36 3.59 -2.54 8.00
N LEU A 37 3.15 -3.23 9.05
CA LEU A 37 3.62 -2.94 10.42
C LEU A 37 5.12 -3.18 10.60
N GLN A 38 5.67 -4.23 9.98
CA GLN A 38 7.10 -4.52 10.04
C GLN A 38 7.95 -3.43 9.36
N ASN A 39 7.43 -2.84 8.28
CA ASN A 39 8.16 -1.87 7.46
C ASN A 39 7.86 -0.42 7.81
N ALA A 40 6.82 -0.13 8.60
CA ALA A 40 6.40 1.24 8.93
C ALA A 40 7.53 2.09 9.55
N GLN A 41 8.41 1.47 10.35
CA GLN A 41 9.56 2.13 10.97
C GLN A 41 10.70 2.49 9.99
N HIS A 42 10.72 1.87 8.81
CA HIS A 42 11.69 2.15 7.75
C HIS A 42 11.12 3.07 6.67
N ASP A 43 9.81 3.28 6.67
CA ASP A 43 9.16 4.20 5.76
C ASP A 43 9.38 5.64 6.22
N LEU A 44 10.18 6.37 5.46
CA LEU A 44 10.57 7.76 5.73
C LEU A 44 9.36 8.71 5.75
N LEU A 45 8.32 8.41 4.96
CA LEU A 45 7.09 9.21 4.94
C LEU A 45 6.29 9.03 6.23
N LEU A 46 6.30 7.82 6.79
CA LEU A 46 5.57 7.49 8.01
C LEU A 46 6.33 7.88 9.29
N THR A 47 7.66 7.72 9.31
CA THR A 47 8.47 8.04 10.49
C THR A 47 8.87 9.51 10.58
N GLY A 48 8.72 10.29 9.51
CA GLY A 48 9.15 11.70 9.46
C GLY A 48 10.66 11.87 9.69
N LYS A 49 11.41 10.76 9.73
CA LYS A 49 12.83 10.73 10.01
C LYS A 49 13.56 10.97 8.69
N LEU A 50 13.52 12.21 8.22
CA LEU A 50 14.48 12.70 7.25
C LEU A 50 15.86 12.66 7.94
N CYS A 51 16.53 11.51 7.90
CA CYS A 51 17.92 11.41 8.33
C CYS A 51 18.76 12.22 7.35
N SER A 52 18.89 13.52 7.60
CA SER A 52 19.84 14.45 6.99
C SER A 52 20.18 14.13 5.53
N PHE A 53 19.19 13.82 4.69
CA PHE A 53 19.36 14.13 3.28
C PHE A 53 19.19 15.64 3.25
N SER A 54 20.19 16.34 2.74
CA SER A 54 20.16 17.77 2.52
C SER A 54 18.94 18.11 1.66
N VAL A 55 17.78 18.22 2.29
CA VAL A 55 16.55 18.69 1.69
C VAL A 55 16.77 20.18 1.57
N VAL A 56 17.28 20.57 0.41
CA VAL A 56 17.19 21.93 -0.10
C VAL A 56 15.71 22.18 -0.37
N THR A 57 14.94 22.50 0.67
CA THR A 57 13.62 23.11 0.51
C THR A 57 13.72 24.60 0.78
N PHE A 58 13.74 25.36 -0.31
CA PHE A 58 13.09 26.66 -0.32
C PHE A 58 11.62 26.44 0.01
N SER A 59 11.23 26.61 1.28
CA SER A 59 9.92 27.13 1.68
C SER A 59 9.87 27.25 3.20
N LYS A 60 9.60 28.48 3.66
CA LYS A 60 9.43 28.87 5.06
C LYS A 60 8.46 27.92 5.79
N PRO A 61 8.75 27.51 7.03
CA PRO A 61 7.77 26.81 7.87
C PRO A 61 6.67 27.79 8.33
N LEU A 62 5.41 27.42 8.11
CA LEU A 62 4.28 28.02 8.83
C LEU A 62 4.22 27.38 10.21
N PHE A 63 4.73 28.08 11.22
CA PHE A 63 4.48 27.77 12.62
C PHE A 63 2.97 27.93 12.88
N MET A 64 2.27 26.83 13.13
CA MET A 64 0.94 26.87 13.75
C MET A 64 1.16 26.76 15.26
N ASN A 65 1.22 27.91 15.95
CA ASN A 65 1.09 27.97 17.40
C ASN A 65 -0.34 27.59 17.77
N ASN A 66 -0.52 26.45 18.42
CA ASN A 66 -1.73 26.16 19.16
C ASN A 66 -1.47 26.44 20.65
N ASP A 67 -1.66 27.70 21.05
CA ASP A 67 -1.75 28.09 22.45
C ASP A 67 -3.07 27.56 23.05
N TYR A 68 -3.10 26.29 23.44
CA TYR A 68 -4.09 25.84 24.41
C TYR A 68 -3.54 26.12 25.81
N SER A 69 -3.68 27.37 26.25
CA SER A 69 -3.55 27.73 27.65
C SER A 69 -4.69 28.65 28.08
N LYS A 70 -5.61 28.01 28.83
CA LYS A 70 -6.35 28.56 29.97
C LYS A 70 -7.36 29.68 29.68
N ALA A 71 -8.62 29.29 29.49
CA ALA A 71 -9.77 30.14 29.79
C ALA A 71 -10.36 29.72 31.14
N SER A 72 -10.21 30.62 32.13
CA SER A 72 -10.93 30.80 33.40
C SER A 72 -11.20 29.56 34.26
#